data_AF-O82441-F1
#
_entry.id   AF-O82441-F1
#
_cell.length_a   1.000
_cell.length_b   1.000
_cell.length_c   1.000
_cell.angle_alpha   90.00
_cell.angle_beta   90.00
_cell.angle_gamma   90.00
#
_symmetry.space_group_name_H-M   'P 1'
#
loop_
_entity.id
_entity.type
_entity.pdbx_description
1 polymer ?
#
loop_
_entity_poly.entity_id
_entity_poly.type
_entity_poly.pdbx_seq_one_letter_code
_entity_poly.pdbx_strand_id
1 'polypeptide(L)'
;SPGFPRIEKLEIEGQGFHTNLYAVRGNYFGGKEGKSKIQWLRSMVGSPDLISIPGETGRMYEANVDDVGYRLVVVYTPIREDGVQGHPVSASTEPVAVEPDILKEVRQKLETGLVKFEVLCDKDPYPKKIVGEGNLERRMLEMNRKRIKVVKPGSKTSFATTEVRGSYGPPFHVETFRNDQRRLRIVVDSENEVDIVVQSRHLRDVIVLVIRGFAQRFNSTSLNSLLKIRYMKP
;
A
#
# COMPACT_ATOMS: atom_id res chain seq x y z
N SER A 1 -10.81 20.04 41.04
CA SER A 1 -11.20 18.81 40.30
C SER A 1 -10.58 18.82 38.91
N PRO A 2 -10.13 17.68 38.36
CA PRO A 2 -9.59 17.62 37.00
C PRO A 2 -10.66 17.99 35.96
N GLY A 3 -10.26 18.70 34.91
CA GLY A 3 -11.17 19.17 33.85
C GLY A 3 -11.64 18.04 32.92
N PHE A 4 -12.63 18.30 32.08
CA PHE A 4 -13.10 17.31 31.09
C PHE A 4 -11.98 16.98 30.07
N PRO A 5 -11.68 15.69 29.80
CA PRO A 5 -10.62 15.30 28.89
C PRO A 5 -10.89 15.76 27.46
N ARG A 6 -9.92 16.44 26.86
CA ARG A 6 -9.99 16.93 25.48
C ARG A 6 -8.62 17.01 24.85
N ILE A 7 -8.56 16.97 23.52
CA ILE A 7 -7.35 17.27 22.75
C ILE A 7 -7.59 18.51 21.91
N GLU A 8 -6.64 19.43 21.91
CA GLU A 8 -6.67 20.64 21.08
C GLU A 8 -5.48 20.63 20.10
N LYS A 9 -5.64 21.29 18.96
CA LYS A 9 -4.62 21.35 17.89
C LYS A 9 -4.18 19.95 17.43
N LEU A 10 -5.16 19.06 17.20
CA LEU A 10 -4.90 17.74 16.65
C LEU A 10 -4.42 17.89 15.20
N GLU A 11 -3.22 17.41 14.92
CA GLU A 11 -2.56 17.54 13.62
C GLU A 11 -1.85 16.23 13.26
N ILE A 12 -1.67 16.01 11.96
CA ILE A 12 -0.88 14.91 11.41
C ILE A 12 0.39 15.51 10.80
N GLU A 13 1.55 15.21 11.38
CA GLU A 13 2.85 15.57 10.81
C GLU A 13 3.34 14.49 9.83
N GLY A 14 3.92 14.90 8.70
CA GLY A 14 4.50 14.02 7.69
C GLY A 14 4.80 14.78 6.39
N GLN A 15 5.61 14.20 5.49
CA GLN A 15 6.00 14.87 4.24
C GLN A 15 5.01 14.66 3.07
N GLY A 16 3.94 13.89 3.28
CA GLY A 16 2.89 13.71 2.27
C GLY A 16 3.14 12.59 1.26
N PHE A 17 4.19 11.77 1.43
CA PHE A 17 4.45 10.61 0.57
C PHE A 17 4.15 9.28 1.25
N HIS A 18 3.89 8.26 0.44
CA HIS A 18 3.60 6.89 0.89
C HIS A 18 4.78 6.17 1.53
N THR A 19 5.98 6.73 1.45
CA THR A 19 7.25 6.26 2.01
C THR A 19 7.53 6.82 3.41
N ASN A 20 6.74 7.81 3.87
CA ASN A 20 6.99 8.50 5.12
C ASN A 20 6.30 7.86 6.33
N LEU A 21 6.86 8.18 7.49
CA LEU A 21 6.22 8.00 8.78
C LEU A 21 5.41 9.25 9.13
N TYR A 22 4.16 9.07 9.53
CA TYR A 22 3.27 10.14 9.99
C TYR A 22 3.12 10.09 11.51
N ALA A 23 3.01 11.26 12.15
CA ALA A 23 2.88 11.38 13.60
C ALA A 23 1.64 12.18 13.99
N VAL A 24 0.89 11.69 14.98
CA VAL A 24 -0.23 12.42 15.60
C VAL A 24 0.30 13.37 16.65
N ARG A 25 0.07 14.67 16.46
CA ARG A 25 0.36 15.73 17.43
C ARG A 25 -0.91 16.35 17.95
N GLY A 26 -0.86 16.83 19.18
CA GLY A 26 -1.95 17.55 19.82
C GLY A 26 -1.70 17.71 21.30
N ASN A 27 -2.37 18.71 21.89
CA ASN A 27 -2.22 19.06 23.29
C ASN A 27 -3.38 18.46 24.08
N TYR A 28 -3.09 17.52 24.97
CA TYR A 28 -4.07 16.93 25.87
C TYR A 28 -4.36 17.86 27.05
N PHE A 29 -5.64 17.98 27.41
CA PHE A 29 -6.12 18.70 28.59
C PHE A 29 -7.13 17.85 29.38
N GLY A 30 -7.34 18.19 30.64
CA GLY A 30 -8.32 17.53 31.51
C GLY A 30 -7.72 16.71 32.65
N GLY A 31 -6.41 16.78 32.88
CA GLY A 31 -5.71 16.03 33.94
C GLY A 31 -4.56 15.21 33.36
N LYS A 32 -4.26 14.06 33.97
CA LYS A 32 -3.29 13.10 33.44
C LYS A 32 -3.95 12.24 32.37
N GLU A 33 -3.35 12.21 31.17
CA GLU A 33 -3.82 11.37 30.07
C GLU A 33 -3.70 9.89 30.45
N GLY A 34 -4.78 9.14 30.20
CA GLY A 34 -4.84 7.69 30.30
C GLY A 34 -4.64 7.01 28.94
N LYS A 35 -5.35 5.91 28.69
CA LYS A 35 -5.27 5.16 27.43
C LYS A 35 -6.21 5.73 26.38
N SER A 36 -5.89 6.90 25.83
CA SER A 36 -6.63 7.51 24.73
C SER A 36 -6.71 6.56 23.52
N LYS A 37 -7.84 6.58 22.80
CA LYS A 37 -8.06 5.74 21.61
C LYS A 37 -7.64 6.50 20.36
N ILE A 38 -6.91 5.84 19.47
CA ILE A 38 -6.51 6.38 18.18
C ILE A 38 -6.88 5.35 17.11
N GLN A 39 -7.37 5.82 15.97
CA GLN A 39 -7.60 4.99 14.78
C GLN A 39 -7.20 5.76 13.53
N TRP A 40 -6.39 5.13 12.67
CA TRP A 40 -6.06 5.63 11.34
C TRP A 40 -7.05 5.13 10.30
N LEU A 41 -7.46 6.01 9.39
CA LEU A 41 -8.42 5.76 8.32
C LEU A 41 -7.91 6.35 7.01
N ARG A 42 -8.48 5.89 5.90
CA ARG A 42 -8.35 6.49 4.58
C ARG A 42 -9.67 7.17 4.21
N SER A 43 -9.57 8.31 3.52
CA SER A 43 -10.72 8.88 2.81
C SER A 43 -10.36 9.18 1.36
N MET A 44 -11.31 8.96 0.46
CA MET A 44 -11.14 9.31 -0.95
C MET A 44 -11.56 10.76 -1.17
N VAL A 45 -10.80 11.49 -1.99
CA VAL A 45 -11.17 12.86 -2.36
C VAL A 45 -12.56 12.88 -2.99
N GLY A 46 -13.48 13.66 -2.41
CA GLY A 46 -14.86 13.78 -2.88
C GLY A 46 -15.81 12.70 -2.37
N SER A 47 -15.36 11.73 -1.57
CA SER A 47 -16.23 10.80 -0.85
C SER A 47 -16.29 11.16 0.64
N PRO A 48 -17.47 11.09 1.29
CA PRO A 48 -17.59 11.22 2.73
C PRO A 48 -17.11 9.95 3.48
N ASP A 49 -16.86 8.85 2.78
CA ASP A 49 -16.57 7.56 3.40
C ASP A 49 -15.19 7.53 4.05
N LEU A 50 -15.15 6.98 5.27
CA LEU A 50 -13.92 6.67 5.99
C LEU A 50 -13.70 5.16 6.01
N ILE A 51 -12.57 4.73 5.46
CA ILE A 51 -12.16 3.32 5.42
C ILE A 51 -11.16 3.11 6.54
N SER A 52 -11.55 2.34 7.57
CA SER A 52 -10.64 2.01 8.67
C SER A 52 -9.42 1.25 8.15
N ILE A 53 -8.25 1.54 8.73
CA ILE A 53 -7.02 0.78 8.50
C ILE A 53 -6.85 -0.16 9.70
N PRO A 54 -7.20 -1.46 9.58
CA PRO A 54 -7.28 -2.34 10.73
C PRO A 54 -5.95 -2.48 11.47
N GLY A 55 -5.99 -2.43 12.80
CA GLY A 55 -4.80 -2.56 13.67
C GLY A 55 -4.00 -1.27 13.86
N GLU A 56 -4.21 -0.25 13.01
CA GLU A 56 -3.44 1.00 13.03
C GLU A 56 -4.02 1.97 14.05
N THR A 57 -3.59 1.79 15.31
CA THR A 57 -4.10 2.50 16.50
C THR A 57 -3.01 3.26 17.25
N GLY A 58 -1.82 3.38 16.67
CA GLY A 58 -0.68 4.07 17.25
C GLY A 58 -0.68 5.57 17.01
N ARG A 59 0.16 6.29 17.77
CA ARG A 59 0.47 7.72 17.50
C ARG A 59 1.33 7.92 16.26
N MET A 60 1.96 6.86 15.77
CA MET A 60 2.76 6.86 14.55
C MET A 60 2.10 5.95 13.53
N TYR A 61 2.22 6.30 12.26
CA TYR A 61 1.69 5.51 11.15
C TYR A 61 2.68 5.48 10.00
N GLU A 62 3.16 4.29 9.66
CA GLU A 62 4.00 4.09 8.48
C GLU A 62 3.09 3.95 7.26
N ALA A 63 3.13 4.95 6.37
CA ALA A 63 2.36 4.90 5.15
C ALA A 63 2.84 3.79 4.21
N ASN A 64 1.97 3.41 3.28
CA ASN A 64 2.16 2.34 2.32
C ASN A 64 1.68 2.81 0.94
N VAL A 65 2.17 2.18 -0.14
CA VAL A 65 1.74 2.46 -1.53
C VAL A 65 0.22 2.37 -1.75
N ASP A 66 -0.49 1.64 -0.89
CA ASP A 66 -1.96 1.54 -0.91
C ASP A 66 -2.66 2.80 -0.38
N ASP A 67 -1.93 3.69 0.29
CA ASP A 67 -2.44 4.98 0.76
C ASP A 67 -2.37 6.05 -0.34
N VAL A 68 -1.62 5.83 -1.42
CA VAL A 68 -1.47 6.77 -2.53
C VAL A 68 -2.84 7.15 -3.10
N GLY A 69 -3.13 8.46 -3.11
CA GLY A 69 -4.40 9.01 -3.60
C GLY A 69 -5.54 9.05 -2.59
N TYR A 70 -5.31 8.54 -1.38
CA TYR A 70 -6.19 8.75 -0.24
C TYR A 70 -5.63 9.85 0.66
N ARG A 71 -6.51 10.51 1.41
CA ARG A 71 -6.11 11.26 2.59
C ARG A 71 -6.00 10.30 3.76
N LEU A 72 -4.94 10.41 4.54
CA LEU A 72 -4.87 9.80 5.87
C LEU A 72 -5.68 10.65 6.84
N VAL A 73 -6.54 9.99 7.60
CA VAL A 73 -7.38 10.59 8.63
C VAL A 73 -7.06 9.90 9.95
N VAL A 74 -6.91 10.68 11.02
CA VAL A 74 -6.84 10.14 12.38
C VAL A 74 -8.08 10.55 13.15
N VAL A 75 -8.66 9.61 13.90
CA VAL A 75 -9.65 9.90 14.94
C VAL A 75 -9.02 9.63 16.29
N TYR A 76 -8.99 10.65 17.15
CA TYR A 76 -8.43 10.60 18.48
C TYR A 76 -9.53 10.84 19.52
N THR A 77 -9.68 9.93 20.47
CA THR A 77 -10.62 10.04 21.60
C THR A 77 -9.83 10.15 22.91
N PRO A 78 -9.77 11.34 23.53
CA PRO A 78 -9.01 11.56 24.76
C PRO A 78 -9.62 10.77 25.91
N ILE A 79 -8.79 10.07 26.67
CA ILE A 79 -9.19 9.35 27.88
C ILE A 79 -8.29 9.82 29.02
N ARG A 80 -8.88 10.13 30.17
CA ARG A 80 -8.15 10.46 31.40
C ARG A 80 -7.76 9.19 32.16
N GLU A 81 -6.77 9.28 33.04
CA GLU A 81 -6.29 8.12 33.82
C GLU A 81 -7.38 7.42 34.64
N ASP A 82 -8.42 8.14 35.07
CA ASP A 82 -9.59 7.60 35.78
C ASP A 82 -10.66 6.99 34.85
N GLY A 83 -10.39 6.91 33.54
CA GLY A 83 -11.27 6.30 32.54
C GLY A 83 -12.34 7.23 31.96
N VAL A 84 -12.44 8.49 32.41
CA VAL A 84 -13.37 9.45 31.80
C VAL A 84 -12.98 9.67 30.34
N GLN A 85 -13.95 9.49 29.43
CA GLN A 85 -13.77 9.63 28.00
C GLN A 85 -14.27 11.00 27.53
N GLY A 86 -13.45 11.68 26.73
CA GLY A 86 -13.81 12.94 26.07
C GLY A 86 -14.49 12.73 24.72
N HIS A 87 -14.70 13.83 24.00
CA HIS A 87 -15.23 13.80 22.64
C HIS A 87 -14.13 13.44 21.62
N PRO A 88 -14.45 12.63 20.59
CA PRO A 88 -13.51 12.34 19.52
C PRO A 88 -13.24 13.60 18.68
N VAL A 89 -11.99 13.75 18.26
CA VAL A 89 -11.52 14.80 17.36
C VAL A 89 -10.81 14.14 16.19
N SER A 90 -10.94 14.71 14.99
CA SER A 90 -10.27 14.20 13.80
C SER A 90 -9.36 15.23 13.14
N ALA A 91 -8.35 14.73 12.43
CA ALA A 91 -7.48 15.51 11.55
C ALA A 91 -7.22 14.70 10.28
N SER A 92 -6.96 15.39 9.17
CA SER A 92 -6.70 14.77 7.88
C SER A 92 -5.53 15.43 7.15
N THR A 93 -4.80 14.62 6.40
CA THR A 93 -3.75 15.07 5.48
C THR A 93 -4.32 15.51 4.13
N GLU A 94 -3.49 16.12 3.28
CA GLU A 94 -3.73 16.11 1.83
C GLU A 94 -3.52 14.71 1.24
N PRO A 95 -4.00 14.43 0.01
CA PRO A 95 -3.84 13.11 -0.59
C PRO A 95 -2.38 12.69 -0.66
N VAL A 96 -2.10 11.47 -0.19
CA VAL A 96 -0.75 10.90 -0.18
C VAL A 96 -0.22 10.78 -1.61
N ALA A 97 0.96 11.32 -1.85
CA ALA A 97 1.63 11.33 -3.13
C ALA A 97 2.63 10.16 -3.28
N VAL A 98 3.04 9.92 -4.52
CA VAL A 98 4.17 9.03 -4.82
C VAL A 98 5.46 9.80 -4.58
N GLU A 99 6.40 9.22 -3.83
CA GLU A 99 7.77 9.74 -3.66
C GLU A 99 8.39 10.08 -5.03
N PRO A 100 9.05 11.25 -5.22
CA PRO A 100 9.47 11.72 -6.53
C PRO A 100 10.39 10.75 -7.30
N ASP A 101 11.30 10.08 -6.61
CA ASP A 101 12.24 9.14 -7.26
C ASP A 101 11.53 7.88 -7.75
N ILE A 102 10.62 7.32 -6.94
CA ILE A 102 9.75 6.21 -7.35
C ILE A 102 8.86 6.64 -8.52
N LEU A 103 8.28 7.84 -8.46
CA LEU A 103 7.42 8.36 -9.52
C LEU A 103 8.15 8.49 -10.85
N LYS A 104 9.39 9.00 -10.82
CA LYS A 104 10.26 9.11 -12.01
C LYS A 104 10.54 7.74 -12.63
N GLU A 105 10.91 6.77 -11.79
CA GLU A 105 11.17 5.40 -12.25
C GLU A 105 9.91 4.74 -12.84
N VAL A 106 8.77 4.86 -12.16
CA VAL A 106 7.49 4.32 -12.61
C VAL A 106 7.10 4.92 -13.96
N ARG A 107 7.24 6.24 -14.15
CA ARG A 107 6.94 6.90 -15.44
C ARG A 107 7.79 6.35 -16.57
N GLN A 108 9.10 6.26 -16.38
CA GLN A 108 10.00 5.70 -17.39
C GLN A 108 9.59 4.27 -17.77
N LYS A 109 9.25 3.43 -16.80
CA LYS A 109 8.79 2.04 -17.02
C LYS A 109 7.44 1.95 -17.74
N LEU A 110 6.52 2.90 -17.49
CA LEU A 110 5.24 2.95 -18.18
C LEU A 110 5.38 3.47 -19.62
N GLU A 111 6.34 4.36 -19.87
CA GLU A 111 6.69 4.84 -21.21
C GLU A 111 7.24 3.72 -22.09
N THR A 112 8.16 2.89 -21.59
CA THR A 112 8.69 1.74 -22.36
C THR A 112 7.59 0.76 -22.76
N GLY A 113 6.52 0.65 -21.97
CA GLY A 113 5.35 -0.19 -22.26
C GLY A 113 5.60 -1.70 -22.16
N LEU A 114 6.83 -2.11 -21.85
CA LEU A 114 7.27 -3.47 -21.56
C LEU A 114 8.40 -3.39 -20.54
N VAL A 115 8.26 -4.13 -19.44
CA VAL A 115 9.24 -4.19 -18.35
C VAL A 115 9.36 -5.60 -17.81
N LYS A 116 10.53 -5.88 -17.23
CA LYS A 116 10.84 -7.16 -16.59
C LYS A 116 11.47 -6.90 -15.24
N PHE A 117 11.07 -7.68 -14.24
CA PHE A 117 11.64 -7.65 -12.90
C PHE A 117 12.06 -9.04 -12.49
N GLU A 118 13.25 -9.15 -11.92
CA GLU A 118 13.64 -10.35 -11.20
C GLU A 118 12.96 -10.34 -9.83
N VAL A 119 12.26 -11.42 -9.53
CA VAL A 119 11.49 -11.57 -8.30
C VAL A 119 11.71 -12.97 -7.72
N LEU A 120 11.37 -13.15 -6.45
CA LEU A 120 11.39 -14.44 -5.78
C LEU A 120 9.96 -14.91 -5.53
N CYS A 121 9.67 -16.17 -5.84
CA CYS A 121 8.39 -16.81 -5.52
C CYS A 121 8.63 -18.01 -4.62
N ASP A 122 7.68 -18.30 -3.73
CA ASP A 122 7.70 -19.54 -2.94
C ASP A 122 7.39 -20.74 -3.86
N LYS A 123 8.02 -21.87 -3.56
CA LYS A 123 7.85 -23.13 -4.27
C LYS A 123 6.58 -23.87 -3.83
N ASP A 124 6.15 -23.67 -2.58
CA ASP A 124 5.01 -24.37 -1.96
C ASP A 124 4.01 -23.35 -1.36
N PRO A 125 2.93 -22.97 -2.08
CA PRO A 125 1.95 -22.01 -1.57
C PRO A 125 1.05 -22.53 -0.42
N TYR A 126 1.21 -23.80 0.00
CA TYR A 126 0.43 -24.38 1.12
C TYR A 126 1.08 -24.06 2.47
N PRO A 127 0.30 -23.71 3.51
CA PRO A 127 0.84 -23.24 4.77
C PRO A 127 1.41 -24.40 5.59
N LYS A 128 2.69 -24.72 5.41
CA LYS A 128 3.45 -25.31 6.52
C LYS A 128 3.63 -24.21 7.56
N LYS A 129 2.97 -24.38 8.70
CA LYS A 129 3.22 -23.63 9.94
C LYS A 129 4.67 -23.87 10.39
N ILE A 130 5.65 -23.18 9.81
CA ILE A 130 6.95 -22.86 10.40
C ILE A 130 7.47 -21.61 9.68
N VAL A 131 7.76 -20.57 10.46
CA VAL A 131 8.53 -19.40 10.02
C VAL A 131 9.98 -19.88 9.85
N GLY A 132 10.33 -20.23 8.62
CA GLY A 132 11.68 -20.58 8.19
C GLY A 132 11.71 -20.39 6.69
N GLU A 133 12.72 -19.68 6.19
CA GLU A 133 12.92 -19.32 4.78
C GLU A 133 12.32 -20.36 3.83
N GLY A 134 11.16 -20.04 3.24
CA GLY A 134 10.60 -20.80 2.14
C GLY A 134 11.67 -20.92 1.05
N ASN A 135 11.63 -22.01 0.29
CA ASN A 135 12.61 -22.25 -0.77
C ASN A 135 12.33 -21.29 -1.93
N LEU A 136 12.72 -20.02 -1.75
CA LEU A 136 12.45 -18.93 -2.66
C LEU A 136 13.23 -19.16 -3.96
N GLU A 137 12.49 -19.32 -5.06
CA GLU A 137 13.09 -19.50 -6.37
C GLU A 137 12.95 -18.23 -7.21
N ARG A 138 14.01 -17.91 -7.97
CA ARG A 138 14.00 -16.79 -8.91
C ARG A 138 12.95 -17.00 -10.01
N ARG A 139 12.20 -15.94 -10.30
CA ARG A 139 11.24 -15.81 -11.40
C ARG A 139 11.46 -14.49 -12.12
N MET A 140 10.98 -14.41 -13.35
CA MET A 140 10.92 -13.18 -14.12
C MET A 140 9.46 -12.71 -14.20
N LEU A 141 9.19 -11.56 -13.60
CA LEU A 141 7.91 -10.86 -13.73
C LEU A 141 7.95 -9.98 -14.99
N GLU A 142 7.28 -10.42 -16.05
CA GLU A 142 7.19 -9.70 -17.31
C GLU A 142 5.83 -8.98 -17.43
N MET A 143 5.87 -7.68 -17.69
CA MET A 143 4.66 -6.86 -17.81
C MET A 143 4.72 -6.01 -19.06
N ASN A 144 3.59 -5.89 -19.75
CA ASN A 144 3.39 -4.90 -20.79
C ASN A 144 2.02 -4.25 -20.65
N ARG A 145 1.66 -3.33 -21.54
CA ARG A 145 0.35 -2.65 -21.46
C ARG A 145 -0.87 -3.59 -21.44
N LYS A 146 -0.78 -4.82 -21.96
CA LYS A 146 -1.90 -5.75 -22.13
C LYS A 146 -1.94 -6.86 -21.08
N ARG A 147 -0.77 -7.33 -20.62
CA ARG A 147 -0.68 -8.55 -19.81
C ARG A 147 0.51 -8.54 -18.86
N ILE A 148 0.37 -9.37 -17.84
CA ILE A 148 1.41 -9.74 -16.87
C ILE A 148 1.70 -11.23 -17.00
N LYS A 149 2.95 -11.62 -16.76
CA LYS A 149 3.41 -13.00 -16.71
C LYS A 149 4.43 -13.20 -15.61
N VAL A 150 4.36 -14.34 -14.93
CA VAL A 150 5.45 -14.84 -14.09
C VAL A 150 6.06 -16.03 -14.78
N VAL A 151 7.37 -15.95 -15.05
CA VAL A 151 8.10 -16.93 -15.84
C VAL A 151 9.19 -17.58 -14.99
N LYS A 152 9.15 -18.91 -14.90
CA LYS A 152 10.26 -19.72 -14.41
C LYS A 152 11.38 -19.71 -15.45
N PRO A 153 12.58 -19.22 -15.11
CA PRO A 153 13.69 -19.24 -16.04
C PRO A 153 14.07 -20.69 -16.37
N GLY A 154 14.53 -20.90 -17.60
CA GLY A 154 15.08 -22.20 -18.00
C GLY A 154 16.34 -22.54 -17.21
N SER A 155 16.64 -23.83 -17.13
CA SER A 155 17.87 -24.36 -16.55
C SER A 155 18.68 -25.06 -17.64
N LYS A 156 19.83 -25.67 -17.30
CA LYS A 156 20.59 -26.50 -18.24
C LYS A 156 19.76 -27.63 -18.85
N THR A 157 18.70 -28.07 -18.18
CA THR A 157 17.89 -29.25 -18.54
C THR A 157 16.43 -28.91 -18.83
N SER A 158 16.02 -27.64 -18.77
CA SER A 158 14.61 -27.25 -18.94
C SER A 158 14.47 -25.89 -19.63
N PHE A 159 13.47 -25.77 -20.51
CA PHE A 159 13.10 -24.47 -21.08
C PHE A 159 12.43 -23.57 -20.03
N ALA A 160 12.35 -22.28 -20.34
CA ALA A 160 11.60 -21.34 -19.51
C ALA A 160 10.10 -21.62 -19.64
N THR A 161 9.38 -21.54 -18.52
CA THR A 161 7.95 -21.87 -18.45
C THR A 161 7.17 -20.70 -17.86
N THR A 162 6.05 -20.33 -18.48
CA THR A 162 5.13 -19.35 -17.89
C THR A 162 4.28 -20.06 -16.84
N GLU A 163 4.42 -19.64 -15.58
CA GLU A 163 3.66 -20.20 -14.46
C GLU A 163 2.33 -19.44 -14.24
N VAL A 164 2.35 -18.12 -14.40
CA VAL A 164 1.15 -17.27 -14.29
C VAL A 164 1.06 -16.36 -15.50
N ARG A 165 -0.16 -16.12 -16.00
CA ARG A 165 -0.44 -15.16 -17.06
C ARG A 165 -1.82 -14.55 -16.87
N GLY A 166 -1.89 -13.23 -16.85
CA GLY A 166 -3.16 -12.50 -16.67
C GLY A 166 -3.26 -11.26 -17.54
N SER A 167 -4.50 -10.82 -17.79
CA SER A 167 -4.79 -9.45 -18.24
C SER A 167 -5.09 -8.57 -17.02
N TYR A 168 -5.07 -7.24 -17.19
CA TYR A 168 -5.34 -6.31 -16.07
C TYR A 168 -6.84 -6.06 -15.81
N GLY A 169 -7.74 -6.71 -16.55
CA GLY A 169 -9.18 -6.57 -16.34
C GLY A 169 -9.65 -7.34 -15.10
N PRO A 170 -10.77 -6.94 -14.47
CA PRO A 170 -11.35 -7.68 -13.34
C PRO A 170 -11.49 -9.17 -13.65
N PRO A 171 -11.21 -10.07 -12.69
CA PRO A 171 -11.00 -9.82 -11.25
C PRO A 171 -9.55 -9.47 -10.85
N PHE A 172 -8.68 -9.15 -11.82
CA PHE A 172 -7.27 -8.86 -11.57
C PHE A 172 -7.04 -7.76 -10.53
N HIS A 173 -6.18 -8.01 -9.55
CA HIS A 173 -5.69 -6.99 -8.62
C HIS A 173 -4.31 -7.35 -8.04
N VAL A 174 -3.71 -6.39 -7.35
CA VAL A 174 -2.43 -6.54 -6.64
C VAL A 174 -2.62 -6.19 -5.18
N GLU A 175 -2.21 -7.08 -4.28
CA GLU A 175 -2.27 -6.92 -2.83
C GLU A 175 -0.87 -6.62 -2.28
N THR A 176 -0.81 -5.81 -1.22
CA THR A 176 0.43 -5.56 -0.48
C THR A 176 0.29 -6.02 0.97
N PHE A 177 1.41 -6.40 1.58
CA PHE A 177 1.42 -6.93 2.94
C PHE A 177 2.05 -5.91 3.89
N ARG A 178 1.26 -5.35 4.81
CA ARG A 178 1.76 -4.34 5.77
C ARG A 178 2.84 -4.88 6.70
N ASN A 179 2.76 -6.15 7.06
CA ASN A 179 3.73 -6.85 7.92
C ASN A 179 5.01 -7.30 7.18
N ASP A 180 5.02 -7.26 5.85
CA ASP A 180 6.20 -7.56 5.03
C ASP A 180 6.29 -6.60 3.85
N GLN A 181 7.07 -5.53 4.03
CA GLN A 181 7.22 -4.43 3.07
C GLN A 181 7.85 -4.86 1.73
N ARG A 182 8.37 -6.09 1.63
CA ARG A 182 8.98 -6.66 0.41
C ARG A 182 8.05 -7.63 -0.32
N ARG A 183 6.89 -7.97 0.27
CA ARG A 183 5.96 -8.93 -0.31
C ARG A 183 4.82 -8.22 -1.01
N LEU A 184 4.41 -8.78 -2.14
CA LEU A 184 3.16 -8.46 -2.83
C LEU A 184 2.53 -9.74 -3.36
N ARG A 185 1.22 -9.71 -3.61
CA ARG A 185 0.51 -10.78 -4.29
C ARG A 185 -0.09 -10.25 -5.58
N ILE A 186 0.07 -11.01 -6.65
CA ILE A 186 -0.64 -10.76 -7.90
C ILE A 186 -1.76 -11.78 -7.98
N VAL A 187 -3.00 -11.30 -8.01
CA VAL A 187 -4.20 -12.13 -8.16
C VAL A 187 -4.73 -11.90 -9.57
N VAL A 188 -4.69 -12.94 -10.40
CA VAL A 188 -5.24 -12.90 -11.76
C VAL A 188 -6.72 -13.28 -11.75
N ASP A 189 -7.06 -14.35 -11.04
CA ASP A 189 -8.41 -14.85 -10.79
C ASP A 189 -8.43 -15.72 -9.53
N SER A 190 -9.54 -16.42 -9.27
CA SER A 190 -9.74 -17.24 -8.07
C SER A 190 -8.82 -18.46 -7.96
N GLU A 191 -8.22 -18.90 -9.07
CA GLU A 191 -7.35 -20.08 -9.13
C GLU A 191 -5.88 -19.71 -9.40
N ASN A 192 -5.64 -18.51 -9.94
CA ASN A 192 -4.34 -18.04 -10.37
C ASN A 192 -3.90 -16.83 -9.56
N GLU A 193 -3.19 -17.09 -8.47
CA GLU A 193 -2.48 -16.08 -7.68
C GLU A 193 -1.03 -16.46 -7.45
N VAL A 194 -0.18 -15.46 -7.20
CA VAL A 194 1.24 -15.68 -6.93
C VAL A 194 1.75 -14.66 -5.91
N ASP A 195 2.31 -15.20 -4.84
CA ASP A 195 3.06 -14.44 -3.84
C ASP A 195 4.48 -14.20 -4.35
N ILE A 196 4.87 -12.93 -4.33
CA ILE A 196 6.16 -12.44 -4.79
C ILE A 196 6.87 -11.73 -3.63
N VAL A 197 8.14 -12.05 -3.47
CA VAL A 197 9.09 -11.34 -2.59
C VAL A 197 10.12 -10.64 -3.47
N VAL A 198 10.45 -9.40 -3.13
CA VAL A 198 11.48 -8.61 -3.81
C VAL A 198 12.56 -8.12 -2.85
N GLN A 199 13.63 -7.55 -3.41
CA GLN A 199 14.83 -7.19 -2.64
C GLN A 199 14.60 -6.02 -1.68
N SER A 200 13.65 -5.12 -1.98
CA SER A 200 13.40 -3.92 -1.18
C SER A 200 11.96 -3.45 -1.27
N ARG A 201 11.54 -2.65 -0.27
CA ARG A 201 10.27 -1.93 -0.29
C ARG A 201 10.14 -1.02 -1.51
N HIS A 202 11.21 -0.31 -1.87
CA HIS A 202 11.27 0.53 -3.07
C HIS A 202 10.88 -0.26 -4.31
N LEU A 203 11.50 -1.43 -4.52
CA LEU A 203 11.21 -2.28 -5.68
C LEU A 203 9.76 -2.79 -5.67
N ARG A 204 9.24 -3.13 -4.49
CA ARG A 204 7.83 -3.53 -4.30
C ARG A 204 6.90 -2.40 -4.73
N ASP A 205 7.14 -1.18 -4.26
CA ASP A 205 6.31 -0.01 -4.54
C ASP A 205 6.36 0.35 -6.04
N VAL A 206 7.54 0.30 -6.66
CA VAL A 206 7.71 0.48 -8.11
C VAL A 206 6.89 -0.56 -8.89
N ILE A 207 6.99 -1.85 -8.54
CA ILE A 207 6.23 -2.92 -9.24
C ILE A 207 4.72 -2.71 -9.09
N VAL A 208 4.24 -2.46 -7.87
CA VAL A 208 2.81 -2.23 -7.58
C VAL A 208 2.29 -1.04 -8.39
N LEU A 209 3.02 0.08 -8.41
CA LEU A 209 2.61 1.28 -9.16
C LEU A 209 2.67 1.09 -10.68
N VAL A 210 3.62 0.29 -11.20
CA VAL A 210 3.65 -0.07 -12.63
C VAL A 210 2.47 -0.96 -13.00
N ILE A 211 2.14 -1.97 -12.17
CA ILE A 211 0.95 -2.82 -12.37
C ILE A 211 -0.31 -1.96 -12.41
N ARG A 212 -0.48 -1.10 -11.40
CA ARG A 212 -1.62 -0.17 -11.34
C ARG A 212 -1.64 0.79 -12.54
N GLY A 213 -0.47 1.27 -12.97
CA GLY A 213 -0.28 2.11 -14.15
C GLY A 213 -0.74 1.44 -15.45
N PHE A 214 -0.39 0.17 -15.69
CA PHE A 214 -0.90 -0.56 -16.85
C PHE A 214 -2.39 -0.96 -16.73
N ALA A 215 -2.89 -1.13 -15.50
CA ALA A 215 -4.28 -1.45 -15.21
C ALA A 215 -5.23 -0.25 -15.25
N GLN A 216 -4.73 0.99 -15.37
CA GLN A 216 -5.54 2.23 -15.28
C GLN A 216 -6.78 2.25 -16.16
N ARG A 217 -6.72 1.67 -17.37
CA ARG A 217 -7.87 1.63 -18.29
C ARG A 217 -9.06 0.81 -17.76
N PHE A 218 -8.84 -0.04 -16.75
CA PHE A 218 -9.82 -0.95 -16.18
C PHE A 218 -10.25 -0.53 -14.76
N ASN A 219 -9.52 0.38 -14.12
CA ASN A 219 -9.78 0.81 -12.75
C ASN A 219 -10.15 2.29 -12.73
N SER A 220 -11.26 2.66 -12.08
CA SER A 220 -11.76 4.05 -12.02
C SER A 220 -11.24 4.87 -10.82
N THR A 221 -10.17 4.43 -10.15
CA THR A 221 -9.70 5.03 -8.88
C THR A 221 -8.90 6.34 -9.07
N SER A 222 -8.86 7.17 -8.01
CA SER A 222 -8.15 8.47 -7.95
C SER A 222 -6.67 8.41 -8.31
N LEU A 223 -6.06 7.21 -8.23
CA LEU A 223 -4.70 6.93 -8.70
C LEU A 223 -4.48 7.30 -10.18
N ASN A 224 -5.53 7.22 -11.00
CA ASN A 224 -5.53 7.65 -12.41
C ASN A 224 -5.17 9.13 -12.58
N SER A 225 -5.65 9.98 -11.67
CA SER A 225 -5.37 11.42 -11.68
C SER A 225 -3.96 11.73 -11.17
N LEU A 226 -3.40 10.88 -10.29
CA LEU A 226 -2.10 11.10 -9.67
C LEU A 226 -0.92 10.77 -10.58
N LEU A 227 -1.00 9.67 -11.32
CA LEU A 227 0.08 9.31 -12.23
C LEU A 227 0.11 10.20 -13.49
N LYS A 228 -0.95 11.00 -13.73
CA LYS A 228 -1.12 11.93 -14.88
C LYS A 228 -0.55 11.37 -16.18
N ILE A 229 -0.79 10.09 -16.45
CA ILE A 229 -0.47 9.51 -17.75
C ILE A 229 -1.56 10.00 -18.67
N ARG A 230 -1.40 11.24 -19.17
CA ARG A 230 -2.21 11.71 -20.29
C ARG A 230 -2.05 10.64 -21.36
N TYR A 231 -3.16 10.03 -21.72
CA TYR A 231 -3.24 9.11 -22.84
C TYR A 231 -2.52 9.76 -24.03
N MET A 232 -1.31 9.30 -24.35
CA MET A 232 -0.83 9.41 -25.72
C MET A 232 -1.78 8.51 -26.51
N LYS A 233 -2.82 9.13 -27.08
CA LYS A 233 -3.61 8.48 -28.11
C LYS A 233 -2.64 8.03 -29.21
N PRO A 234 -2.86 6.85 -29.81
CA PRO A 234 -2.08 6.40 -30.95
C PRO A 234 -2.13 7.42 -32.10
#